data_AF-A0A2J8ABK6-F1
#
_entry.id   AF-A0A2J8ABK6-F1
#
_cell.length_a   1.000
_cell.length_b   1.000
_cell.length_c   1.000
_cell.angle_alpha   90.00
_cell.angle_beta   90.00
_cell.angle_gamma   90.00
#
_symmetry.space_group_name_H-M   'P 1'
#
loop_
_entity.id
_entity.type
_entity.pdbx_description
1 polymer ?
#
loop_
_entity_poly.entity_id
_entity_poly.type
_entity_poly.pdbx_seq_one_letter_code
_entity_poly.pdbx_strand_id
1 'polypeptide(L)'
;MDPLDRKAAKEAFVAGLSGTSKREVFALVATLSLSIVACKRLLLELLLVVLPHILLVTEALPLWPSLAALALATVASGGHVLLSRAGRLRLRAECRARLADLAGRRKGFVSAFRGALMASTAVCILAVDFTAFPRRLAKAEVYGTGLMDLGVGGVMLAAGLVSTAALPLGTNDGGDGASSEGGGAAAWRPAPLRQRLASGLRGAAACWALGLGRLASTRAVDYQAHVGEYGVHWNFFHTIAVVALLGQAVALPPHRLAAAAAALTAAHQAALTLGVYMAVVCGVAVLMDARGWRLKL
;
A
#
# COMPACT_ATOMS: atom_id res chain seq x y z
N MET A 1 -31.78 -19.29 -11.81
CA MET A 1 -31.49 -18.15 -10.91
C MET A 1 -31.44 -16.91 -11.77
N ASP A 2 -32.33 -15.95 -11.50
CA ASP A 2 -32.32 -14.69 -12.24
C ASP A 2 -31.00 -13.92 -12.00
N PRO A 3 -30.51 -13.16 -13.00
CA PRO A 3 -29.29 -12.35 -12.84
C PRO A 3 -29.37 -11.36 -11.68
N LEU A 4 -30.58 -10.84 -11.41
CA LEU A 4 -30.88 -9.93 -10.32
C LEU A 4 -30.79 -10.62 -8.95
N ASP A 5 -31.26 -11.87 -8.83
CA ASP A 5 -31.15 -12.66 -7.61
C ASP A 5 -29.70 -13.02 -7.30
N ARG A 6 -28.92 -13.39 -8.32
CA ARG A 6 -27.47 -13.65 -8.15
C ARG A 6 -26.75 -12.38 -7.67
N LYS A 7 -27.19 -11.23 -8.18
CA LYS A 7 -26.64 -9.92 -7.81
C LYS A 7 -26.91 -9.61 -6.34
N ALA A 8 -28.17 -9.68 -5.93
CA ALA A 8 -28.56 -9.42 -4.54
C ALA A 8 -27.92 -10.42 -3.57
N ALA A 9 -27.83 -11.70 -3.94
CA ALA A 9 -27.18 -12.72 -3.12
C ALA A 9 -25.67 -12.46 -2.94
N LYS A 10 -24.97 -11.97 -3.97
CA LYS A 10 -23.55 -11.60 -3.87
C LYS A 10 -23.33 -10.34 -3.04
N GLU A 11 -24.20 -9.34 -3.17
CA GLU A 11 -24.14 -8.12 -2.36
C GLU A 11 -24.40 -8.45 -0.88
N ALA A 12 -25.42 -9.26 -0.58
CA ALA A 12 -25.70 -9.74 0.77
C ALA A 12 -24.54 -10.59 1.35
N PHE A 13 -23.84 -11.36 0.50
CA PHE A 13 -22.68 -12.15 0.91
C PHE A 13 -21.44 -11.32 1.30
N VAL A 14 -21.33 -10.09 0.77
CA VAL A 14 -20.19 -9.19 1.01
C VAL A 14 -20.52 -8.08 2.03
N ALA A 15 -21.79 -7.93 2.39
CA ALA A 15 -22.27 -6.89 3.30
C ALA A 15 -22.03 -7.16 4.79
N GLY A 16 -21.97 -6.10 5.60
CA GLY A 16 -21.99 -6.16 7.06
C GLY A 16 -20.66 -6.53 7.73
N LEU A 17 -19.54 -6.36 7.05
CA LEU A 17 -18.23 -6.80 7.53
C LEU A 17 -17.55 -5.75 8.42
N SER A 18 -17.29 -6.11 9.68
CA SER A 18 -16.66 -5.25 10.70
C SER A 18 -15.12 -5.34 10.73
N GLY A 19 -14.51 -6.07 9.79
CA GLY A 19 -13.06 -6.30 9.70
C GLY A 19 -12.50 -7.20 10.83
N THR A 20 -11.17 -7.21 10.98
CA THR A 20 -10.44 -7.96 12.02
C THR A 20 -9.54 -7.06 12.88
N SER A 21 -8.89 -7.67 13.88
CA SER A 21 -7.90 -7.02 14.73
C SER A 21 -6.64 -6.62 13.95
N LYS A 22 -6.12 -5.42 14.24
CA LYS A 22 -4.87 -4.91 13.66
C LYS A 22 -3.68 -5.85 13.87
N ARG A 23 -3.65 -6.58 15.00
CA ARG A 23 -2.58 -7.54 15.34
C ARG A 23 -2.53 -8.70 14.34
N GLU A 24 -3.69 -9.24 13.96
CA GLU A 24 -3.78 -10.33 12.99
C GLU A 24 -3.30 -9.86 11.61
N VAL A 25 -3.74 -8.67 11.19
CA VAL A 25 -3.30 -8.05 9.92
C VAL A 25 -1.79 -7.85 9.91
N PHE A 26 -1.21 -7.29 10.98
CA PHE A 26 0.25 -7.11 11.06
C PHE A 26 1.01 -8.43 11.08
N ALA A 27 0.49 -9.47 11.75
CA ALA A 27 1.08 -10.79 11.74
C ALA A 27 1.10 -11.40 10.32
N LEU A 28 0.01 -11.27 9.56
CA LEU A 28 -0.06 -11.75 8.16
C LEU A 28 0.91 -11.01 7.22
N VAL A 29 1.14 -9.72 7.43
CA VAL A 29 2.15 -8.96 6.67
C VAL A 29 3.57 -9.34 7.10
N ALA A 30 3.77 -9.62 8.39
CA ALA A 30 5.05 -10.05 8.92
C ALA A 30 5.47 -11.41 8.34
N THR A 31 4.54 -12.35 8.16
CA THR A 31 4.86 -13.65 7.52
C THR A 31 5.38 -13.46 6.10
N LEU A 32 4.75 -12.62 5.27
CA LEU A 32 5.25 -12.31 3.93
C LEU A 32 6.67 -11.74 3.95
N SER A 33 6.94 -10.81 4.87
CA SER A 33 8.24 -10.16 5.00
C SER A 33 9.33 -11.14 5.44
N LEU A 34 9.02 -12.02 6.40
CA LEU A 34 9.95 -13.04 6.89
C LEU A 34 10.22 -14.13 5.84
N SER A 35 9.21 -14.53 5.06
CA SER A 35 9.38 -15.54 3.99
C SER A 35 10.39 -15.08 2.93
N ILE A 36 10.34 -13.80 2.54
CA ILE A 36 11.29 -13.21 1.58
C ILE A 36 12.71 -13.18 2.14
N VAL A 37 12.88 -12.89 3.44
CA VAL A 37 14.21 -12.87 4.06
C VAL A 37 14.78 -14.29 4.20
N ALA A 38 13.93 -15.28 4.47
CA ALA A 38 14.34 -16.67 4.68
C ALA A 38 14.85 -17.34 3.39
N CYS A 39 14.29 -17.03 2.22
CA CYS A 39 14.59 -17.72 0.97
C CYS A 39 15.06 -16.78 -0.14
N LYS A 40 16.24 -17.03 -0.70
CA LYS A 40 16.86 -16.23 -1.78
C LYS A 40 16.87 -16.92 -3.16
N ARG A 41 16.12 -18.01 -3.33
CA ARG A 41 16.03 -18.75 -4.60
C ARG A 41 14.68 -18.47 -5.25
N LEU A 42 14.66 -17.74 -6.37
CA LEU A 42 13.45 -17.20 -7.01
C LEU A 42 12.26 -18.17 -7.12
N LEU A 43 12.46 -19.41 -7.57
CA LEU A 43 11.37 -20.39 -7.72
C LEU A 43 10.84 -20.90 -6.37
N LEU A 44 11.76 -21.15 -5.43
CA LEU A 44 11.42 -21.54 -4.06
C LEU A 44 10.84 -20.38 -3.27
N GLU A 45 11.25 -19.14 -3.57
CA GLU A 45 10.73 -17.91 -2.97
C GLU A 45 9.28 -17.71 -3.39
N LEU A 46 8.93 -17.90 -4.67
CA LEU A 46 7.55 -17.82 -5.12
C LEU A 46 6.67 -18.87 -4.42
N LEU A 47 7.11 -20.13 -4.38
CA LEU A 47 6.36 -21.20 -3.74
C LEU A 47 6.24 -20.98 -2.22
N LEU A 48 7.33 -20.60 -1.54
CA LEU A 48 7.40 -20.46 -0.08
C LEU A 48 6.85 -19.12 0.44
N VAL A 49 6.67 -18.11 -0.42
CA VAL A 49 5.98 -16.86 -0.07
C VAL A 49 4.50 -16.98 -0.36
N VAL A 50 4.13 -17.41 -1.57
CA VAL A 50 2.72 -17.40 -2.01
C VAL A 50 1.92 -18.54 -1.39
N LEU A 51 2.43 -19.77 -1.35
CA LEU A 51 1.67 -20.92 -0.84
C LEU A 51 1.35 -20.79 0.66
N PRO A 52 2.31 -20.49 1.55
CA PRO A 52 1.99 -20.28 2.96
C PRO A 52 1.08 -19.07 3.17
N HIS A 53 1.22 -18.02 2.36
CA HIS A 53 0.32 -16.87 2.45
C HIS A 53 -1.12 -17.25 2.08
N ILE A 54 -1.34 -18.00 0.99
CA ILE A 54 -2.67 -18.52 0.62
C ILE A 54 -3.23 -19.35 1.77
N LEU A 55 -2.46 -20.31 2.29
CA LEU A 55 -2.92 -21.22 3.35
C LEU A 55 -3.25 -20.47 4.66
N LEU A 56 -2.50 -19.42 5.00
CA LEU A 56 -2.77 -18.57 6.16
C LEU A 56 -4.04 -17.74 5.96
N VAL A 57 -4.20 -17.18 4.77
CA VAL A 57 -5.35 -16.34 4.41
C VAL A 57 -6.63 -17.17 4.27
N THR A 58 -6.55 -18.46 3.93
CA THR A 58 -7.69 -19.39 3.91
C THR A 58 -7.85 -20.18 5.22
N GLU A 59 -7.12 -19.83 6.28
CA GLU A 59 -7.12 -20.52 7.58
C GLU A 59 -6.78 -22.02 7.56
N ALA A 60 -6.23 -22.51 6.46
CA ALA A 60 -5.75 -23.88 6.36
C ALA A 60 -4.51 -24.13 7.24
N LEU A 61 -3.79 -23.05 7.61
CA LEU A 61 -2.67 -23.09 8.55
C LEU A 61 -2.91 -22.15 9.74
N PRO A 62 -2.52 -22.56 10.96
CA PRO A 62 -2.62 -21.70 12.13
C PRO A 62 -1.60 -20.55 12.05
N LEU A 63 -2.06 -19.32 12.24
CA LEU A 63 -1.26 -18.10 12.07
C LEU A 63 -0.05 -18.01 13.00
N TRP A 64 -0.29 -18.12 14.31
CA TRP A 64 0.75 -17.91 15.32
C TRP A 64 1.90 -18.93 15.26
N PRO A 65 1.63 -20.25 15.14
CA PRO A 65 2.70 -21.23 14.95
C PRO A 65 3.48 -21.01 13.65
N SER A 66 2.79 -20.66 12.56
CA SER A 66 3.44 -20.42 11.26
C SER A 66 4.36 -19.20 11.33
N LEU A 67 3.92 -18.12 11.97
CA LEU A 67 4.75 -16.93 12.20
C LEU A 67 5.98 -17.26 13.05
N ALA A 68 5.80 -18.02 14.14
CA ALA A 68 6.90 -18.43 15.01
C ALA A 68 7.92 -19.32 14.26
N ALA A 69 7.45 -20.30 13.49
CA ALA A 69 8.30 -21.17 12.69
C ALA A 69 9.12 -20.38 11.67
N LEU A 70 8.50 -19.41 11.00
CA LEU A 70 9.15 -18.58 10.00
C LEU A 70 10.17 -17.61 10.64
N ALA A 71 9.84 -17.03 11.79
CA ALA A 71 10.78 -16.23 12.57
C ALA A 71 12.00 -17.06 12.98
N LEU A 72 11.79 -18.28 13.50
CA LEU A 72 12.88 -19.21 13.83
C LEU A 72 13.72 -19.57 12.60
N ALA A 73 13.10 -19.82 11.45
CA ALA A 73 13.81 -20.11 10.21
C ALA A 73 14.68 -18.93 9.75
N THR A 74 14.20 -17.69 9.85
CA THR A 74 15.02 -16.51 9.53
C THR A 74 16.20 -16.34 10.47
N VAL A 75 16.01 -16.57 11.78
CA VAL A 75 17.08 -16.53 12.78
C VAL A 75 18.10 -17.64 12.54
N ALA A 76 17.65 -18.86 12.27
CA ALA A 76 18.51 -20.01 11.97
C ALA A 76 19.32 -19.79 10.68
N SER A 77 18.71 -19.28 9.62
CA SER A 77 19.38 -18.92 8.37
C SER A 77 20.44 -17.82 8.59
N GLY A 78 20.09 -16.78 9.35
CA GLY A 78 21.03 -15.72 9.73
C GLY A 78 22.20 -16.25 10.58
N GLY A 79 21.90 -17.10 11.57
CA GLY A 79 22.89 -17.74 12.43
C GLY A 79 23.82 -18.67 11.66
N HIS A 80 23.30 -19.50 10.74
CA HIS A 80 24.10 -20.37 9.89
C HIS A 80 25.04 -19.56 8.98
N VAL A 81 24.57 -18.45 8.38
CA VAL A 81 25.42 -17.55 7.59
C VAL A 81 26.50 -16.88 8.45
N LEU A 82 26.17 -16.52 9.69
CA LEU A 82 27.12 -15.91 10.63
C LEU A 82 28.21 -16.90 11.07
N LEU A 83 27.81 -18.12 11.43
CA LEU A 83 28.70 -19.19 11.90
C LEU A 83 29.57 -19.76 10.78
N SER A 84 29.01 -19.98 9.59
CA SER A 84 29.78 -20.43 8.41
C SER A 84 30.81 -19.40 7.92
N ARG A 85 30.73 -18.16 8.41
CA ARG A 85 31.60 -17.04 7.99
C ARG A 85 32.41 -16.45 9.15
N ALA A 86 32.69 -17.25 10.19
CA ALA A 86 33.30 -16.88 11.48
C ALA A 86 34.72 -16.26 11.45
N GLY A 87 35.17 -15.69 10.33
CA GLY A 87 36.24 -14.70 10.33
C GLY A 87 35.68 -13.33 10.73
N ARG A 88 36.00 -12.84 11.93
CA ARG A 88 35.55 -11.52 12.45
C ARG A 88 35.80 -10.35 11.48
N LEU A 89 36.85 -10.45 10.66
CA LEU A 89 37.19 -9.47 9.61
C LEU A 89 36.27 -9.56 8.38
N ARG A 90 35.93 -10.77 7.92
CA ARG A 90 35.01 -11.02 6.80
C ARG A 90 33.58 -10.59 7.16
N LEU A 91 33.16 -10.84 8.40
CA LEU A 91 31.86 -10.37 8.91
C LEU A 91 31.77 -8.84 8.90
N ARG A 92 32.79 -8.14 9.40
CA ARG A 92 32.81 -6.67 9.40
C ARG A 92 32.81 -6.07 8.00
N ALA A 93 33.53 -6.69 7.06
CA ALA A 93 33.54 -6.28 5.66
C ALA A 93 32.18 -6.48 4.98
N GLU A 94 31.53 -7.62 5.19
CA GLU A 94 30.22 -7.95 4.64
C GLU A 94 29.10 -7.12 5.27
N CYS A 95 29.11 -6.89 6.59
CA CYS A 95 28.15 -5.99 7.23
C CYS A 95 28.27 -4.57 6.65
N ARG A 96 29.51 -4.11 6.39
CA ARG A 96 29.73 -2.84 5.67
C ARG A 96 29.21 -2.89 4.25
N ALA A 97 29.45 -3.98 3.50
CA ALA A 97 28.94 -4.14 2.14
C ALA A 97 27.40 -4.17 2.10
N ARG A 98 26.74 -4.86 3.03
CA ARG A 98 25.28 -4.89 3.15
C ARG A 98 24.70 -3.56 3.62
N LEU A 99 25.38 -2.87 4.54
CA LEU A 99 24.97 -1.53 4.95
C LEU A 99 25.11 -0.55 3.78
N ALA A 100 26.17 -0.68 2.98
CA ALA A 100 26.38 0.10 1.75
C ALA A 100 25.34 -0.24 0.68
N ASP A 101 24.94 -1.51 0.54
CA ASP A 101 23.86 -1.95 -0.37
C ASP A 101 22.49 -1.42 0.10
N LEU A 102 22.20 -1.46 1.41
CA LEU A 102 21.01 -0.85 2.01
C LEU A 102 20.99 0.68 1.86
N ALA A 103 22.16 1.31 1.91
CA ALA A 103 22.36 2.74 1.64
C ALA A 103 22.43 3.06 0.13
N GLY A 104 22.41 2.04 -0.73
CA GLY A 104 22.51 2.18 -2.18
C GLY A 104 21.30 2.88 -2.80
N ARG A 105 21.49 3.39 -4.03
CA ARG A 105 20.46 4.12 -4.78
C ARG A 105 19.24 3.25 -5.13
N ARG A 106 19.41 1.93 -5.25
CA ARG A 106 18.32 0.95 -5.39
C ARG A 106 18.09 0.24 -4.06
N LYS A 107 16.98 0.57 -3.41
CA LYS A 107 16.57 -0.03 -2.15
C LYS A 107 15.90 -1.38 -2.41
N GLY A 108 16.66 -2.48 -2.39
CA GLY A 108 16.15 -3.84 -2.65
C GLY A 108 14.94 -4.21 -1.78
N PHE A 109 14.92 -3.75 -0.52
CA PHE A 109 13.79 -3.96 0.40
C PHE A 109 12.48 -3.30 -0.08
N VAL A 110 12.54 -2.17 -0.79
CA VAL A 110 11.35 -1.51 -1.34
C VAL A 110 10.78 -2.33 -2.49
N SER A 111 11.64 -2.94 -3.30
CA SER A 111 11.22 -3.86 -4.35
C SER A 111 10.56 -5.12 -3.78
N ALA A 112 11.15 -5.71 -2.75
CA ALA A 112 10.59 -6.85 -2.04
C ALA A 112 9.23 -6.54 -1.41
N PHE A 113 9.12 -5.42 -0.70
CA PHE A 113 7.86 -4.94 -0.13
C PHE A 113 6.77 -4.77 -1.20
N ARG A 114 7.10 -4.11 -2.33
CA ARG A 114 6.17 -3.94 -3.45
C ARG A 114 5.73 -5.28 -4.04
N GLY A 115 6.65 -6.23 -4.20
CA GLY A 115 6.36 -7.58 -4.68
C GLY A 115 5.40 -8.33 -3.76
N ALA A 116 5.70 -8.38 -2.45
CA ALA A 116 4.85 -8.99 -1.44
C ALA A 116 3.44 -8.38 -1.41
N LEU A 117 3.37 -7.05 -1.45
CA LEU A 117 2.09 -6.34 -1.43
C LEU A 117 1.24 -6.67 -2.65
N MET A 118 1.84 -6.70 -3.86
CA MET A 118 1.12 -7.06 -5.10
C MET A 118 0.64 -8.51 -5.07
N ALA A 119 1.50 -9.43 -4.63
CA ALA A 119 1.14 -10.85 -4.51
C ALA A 119 -0.01 -11.05 -3.51
N SER A 120 0.08 -10.44 -2.32
CA SER A 120 -0.97 -10.50 -1.30
C SER A 120 -2.27 -9.89 -1.79
N THR A 121 -2.22 -8.74 -2.46
CA THR A 121 -3.40 -8.08 -3.02
C THR A 121 -4.07 -8.95 -4.08
N ALA A 122 -3.31 -9.55 -4.99
CA ALA A 122 -3.84 -10.45 -6.02
C ALA A 122 -4.47 -11.70 -5.39
N VAL A 123 -3.81 -12.32 -4.40
CA VAL A 123 -4.36 -13.45 -3.65
C VAL A 123 -5.67 -13.07 -2.98
N CYS A 124 -5.75 -11.93 -2.29
CA CYS A 124 -6.98 -11.51 -1.62
C CYS A 124 -8.12 -11.20 -2.60
N ILE A 125 -7.83 -10.53 -3.73
CA ILE A 125 -8.82 -10.23 -4.76
C ILE A 125 -9.40 -11.52 -5.36
N LEU A 126 -8.57 -12.53 -5.60
CA LEU A 126 -9.06 -13.82 -6.10
C LEU A 126 -9.78 -14.62 -5.00
N ALA A 127 -9.22 -14.63 -3.79
CA ALA A 127 -9.71 -15.44 -2.68
C ALA A 127 -11.10 -14.99 -2.18
N VAL A 128 -11.40 -13.68 -2.22
CA VAL A 128 -12.68 -13.14 -1.70
C VAL A 128 -13.91 -13.73 -2.38
N ASP A 129 -13.78 -14.21 -3.61
CA ASP A 129 -14.86 -14.87 -4.34
C ASP A 129 -15.16 -16.29 -3.85
N PHE A 130 -14.25 -16.90 -3.10
CA PHE A 130 -14.40 -18.25 -2.57
C PHE A 130 -14.83 -18.26 -1.10
N THR A 131 -15.66 -19.22 -0.70
CA THR A 131 -16.10 -19.40 0.69
C THR A 131 -14.97 -19.71 1.66
N ALA A 132 -13.85 -20.23 1.16
CA ALA A 132 -12.64 -20.49 1.94
C ALA A 132 -11.95 -19.22 2.47
N PHE A 133 -12.25 -18.04 1.92
CA PHE A 133 -11.69 -16.79 2.42
C PHE A 133 -12.54 -16.23 3.58
N PRO A 134 -11.95 -16.05 4.77
CA PRO A 134 -12.66 -15.58 5.94
C PRO A 134 -13.06 -14.12 5.77
N ARG A 135 -14.34 -13.84 6.00
CA ARG A 135 -14.94 -12.52 5.72
C ARG A 135 -14.36 -11.40 6.58
N ARG A 136 -13.82 -11.71 7.76
CA ARG A 136 -13.14 -10.72 8.61
C ARG A 136 -11.87 -10.12 7.97
N LEU A 137 -11.24 -10.83 7.02
CA LEU A 137 -10.06 -10.34 6.28
C LEU A 137 -10.45 -9.53 5.03
N ALA A 138 -11.73 -9.58 4.63
CA ALA A 138 -12.23 -8.79 3.53
C ALA A 138 -12.30 -7.31 3.90
N LYS A 139 -12.58 -6.48 2.89
CA LYS A 139 -12.76 -5.04 3.05
C LYS A 139 -13.88 -4.75 4.05
N ALA A 140 -13.61 -3.89 5.03
CA ALA A 140 -14.63 -3.44 5.99
C ALA A 140 -15.50 -2.33 5.37
N GLU A 141 -16.82 -2.33 5.64
CA GLU A 141 -17.74 -1.39 4.99
C GLU A 141 -17.77 0.00 5.65
N VAL A 142 -17.85 0.04 6.98
CA VAL A 142 -18.05 1.30 7.73
C VAL A 142 -16.89 1.55 8.70
N TYR A 143 -16.57 0.56 9.54
CA TYR A 143 -15.52 0.66 10.54
C TYR A 143 -14.86 -0.70 10.72
N GLY A 144 -13.54 -0.71 10.87
CA GLY A 144 -12.76 -1.94 11.00
C GLY A 144 -11.47 -1.89 10.18
N THR A 145 -10.69 -2.97 10.27
CA THR A 145 -9.49 -3.15 9.44
C THR A 145 -9.45 -4.55 8.87
N GLY A 146 -9.54 -4.68 7.56
CA GLY A 146 -9.32 -5.91 6.82
C GLY A 146 -7.91 -6.01 6.24
N LEU A 147 -7.52 -7.21 5.81
CA LEU A 147 -6.28 -7.40 5.04
C LEU A 147 -6.37 -6.69 3.67
N MET A 148 -7.56 -6.70 3.05
CA MET A 148 -7.81 -6.03 1.77
C MET A 148 -7.64 -4.51 1.83
N ASP A 149 -7.83 -3.90 3.00
CA ASP A 149 -7.68 -2.45 3.19
C ASP A 149 -6.22 -2.00 3.11
N LEU A 150 -5.27 -2.93 3.35
CA LEU A 150 -3.84 -2.63 3.26
C LEU A 150 -3.34 -2.41 1.83
N GLY A 151 -3.96 -3.03 0.83
CA GLY A 151 -3.44 -3.06 -0.53
C GLY A 151 -3.19 -1.65 -1.07
N VAL A 152 -4.25 -0.83 -1.08
CA VAL A 152 -4.20 0.55 -1.55
C VAL A 152 -3.22 1.41 -0.74
N GLY A 153 -3.31 1.36 0.59
CA GLY A 153 -2.45 2.14 1.47
C GLY A 153 -0.97 1.79 1.30
N GLY A 154 -0.67 0.50 1.15
CA GLY A 154 0.69 0.00 0.89
C GLY A 154 1.25 0.47 -0.44
N VAL A 155 0.42 0.57 -1.50
CA VAL A 155 0.87 1.07 -2.81
C VAL A 155 1.22 2.55 -2.72
N MET A 156 0.39 3.34 -2.03
CA MET A 156 0.68 4.76 -1.80
C MET A 156 1.93 4.95 -0.94
N LEU A 157 2.11 4.12 0.09
CA LEU A 157 3.33 4.12 0.92
C LEU A 157 4.57 3.80 0.07
N ALA A 158 4.51 2.75 -0.76
CA ALA A 158 5.61 2.39 -1.65
C ALA A 158 5.94 3.51 -2.66
N ALA A 159 4.92 4.16 -3.21
CA ALA A 159 5.10 5.31 -4.11
C ALA A 159 5.74 6.49 -3.38
N GLY A 160 5.31 6.78 -2.15
CA GLY A 160 5.89 7.82 -1.30
C GLY A 160 7.36 7.54 -0.94
N LEU A 161 7.72 6.30 -0.60
CA LEU A 161 9.09 5.88 -0.26
C LEU A 161 10.08 6.03 -1.43
N VAL A 162 9.59 5.96 -2.66
CA VAL A 162 10.39 6.12 -3.89
C VAL A 162 10.33 7.56 -4.41
N SER A 163 9.47 8.42 -3.84
CA SER A 163 9.33 9.79 -4.31
C SER A 163 10.62 10.59 -4.09
N THR A 164 11.10 11.21 -5.17
CA THR A 164 12.33 12.02 -5.18
C THR A 164 12.10 13.44 -4.65
N ALA A 165 10.85 13.85 -4.44
CA ALA A 165 10.48 15.20 -4.01
C ALA A 165 11.03 15.60 -2.63
N ALA A 166 11.39 14.62 -1.79
CA ALA A 166 12.00 14.84 -0.48
C ALA A 166 13.55 14.77 -0.50
N LEU A 167 14.17 14.38 -1.62
CA LEU A 167 15.62 14.29 -1.74
C LEU A 167 16.18 15.67 -2.14
N PRO A 168 17.26 16.16 -1.50
CA PRO A 168 18.03 17.29 -2.00
C PRO A 168 18.76 16.84 -3.27
N LEU A 169 18.07 16.88 -4.40
CA LEU A 169 18.69 16.67 -5.71
C LEU A 169 19.06 18.05 -6.25
N GLY A 170 20.38 18.30 -6.26
CA GLY A 170 20.99 19.23 -7.20
C GLY A 170 20.50 18.88 -8.60
N THR A 171 19.99 19.90 -9.28
CA THR A 171 19.46 19.85 -10.63
C THR A 171 20.51 19.27 -11.58
N ASN A 172 20.29 18.06 -12.08
CA ASN A 172 20.88 17.59 -13.34
C ASN A 172 19.79 17.67 -14.41
N ASP A 173 19.61 18.84 -15.00
CA ASP A 173 19.24 18.89 -16.42
C ASP A 173 20.50 18.53 -17.21
N GLY A 174 20.34 17.69 -18.24
CA GLY A 174 21.42 16.97 -18.90
C GLY A 174 22.51 17.87 -19.51
N GLY A 175 23.76 17.44 -19.32
CA GLY A 175 24.94 17.97 -20.00
C GLY A 175 26.17 17.22 -19.53
N ASP A 176 26.85 16.57 -20.47
CA ASP A 176 28.12 15.87 -20.29
C ASP A 176 29.16 16.72 -19.53
N GLY A 177 29.85 16.14 -18.55
CA GLY A 177 30.93 16.85 -17.88
C GLY A 177 31.37 16.25 -16.55
N ALA A 178 32.66 16.04 -16.44
CA ALA A 178 33.35 15.39 -15.32
C ALA A 178 33.22 16.14 -13.98
N SER A 179 33.47 15.36 -12.92
CA SER A 179 34.12 15.76 -11.66
C SER A 179 33.59 17.00 -10.93
N SER A 180 32.97 16.78 -9.77
CA SER A 180 33.27 17.56 -8.57
C SER A 180 32.81 16.82 -7.32
N GLU A 181 33.79 16.22 -6.64
CA GLU A 181 33.71 15.91 -5.22
C GLU A 181 33.61 17.24 -4.44
N GLY A 182 32.59 17.37 -3.59
CA GLY A 182 32.35 18.56 -2.78
C GLY A 182 31.23 18.32 -1.79
N GLY A 183 31.55 17.73 -0.63
CA GLY A 183 30.64 17.40 0.46
C GLY A 183 30.14 18.61 1.25
N GLY A 184 29.35 19.47 0.61
CA GLY A 184 28.49 20.44 1.30
C GLY A 184 27.07 19.92 1.38
N ALA A 185 26.46 19.91 2.57
CA ALA A 185 25.05 19.55 2.75
C ALA A 185 24.17 20.52 1.95
N ALA A 186 23.81 20.13 0.73
CA ALA A 186 23.02 20.95 -0.19
C ALA A 186 21.71 21.36 0.50
N ALA A 187 21.49 22.67 0.63
CA ALA A 187 20.27 23.22 1.20
C ALA A 187 19.06 22.73 0.36
N TRP A 188 18.07 22.12 1.03
CA TRP A 188 16.87 21.65 0.37
C TRP A 188 16.15 22.81 -0.31
N ARG A 189 16.04 22.76 -1.64
CA ARG A 189 15.29 23.72 -2.45
C ARG A 189 14.30 22.95 -3.32
N PRO A 190 12.98 23.08 -3.09
CA PRO A 190 12.00 22.42 -3.94
C PRO A 190 11.98 23.11 -5.31
N ALA A 191 11.84 22.31 -6.37
CA ALA A 191 11.53 22.84 -7.70
C ALA A 191 10.23 23.68 -7.66
N PRO A 192 10.06 24.65 -8.58
CA PRO A 192 8.84 25.44 -8.66
C PRO A 192 7.60 24.55 -8.79
N LEU A 193 6.49 24.96 -8.17
CA LEU A 193 5.23 24.21 -8.12
C LEU A 193 4.78 23.72 -9.49
N ARG A 194 4.90 24.57 -10.52
CA ARG A 194 4.52 24.24 -11.91
C ARG A 194 5.29 23.04 -12.45
N GLN A 195 6.59 22.96 -12.18
CA GLN A 195 7.43 21.86 -12.64
C GLN A 195 7.11 20.55 -11.90
N ARG A 196 6.79 20.64 -10.61
CA ARG A 196 6.37 19.48 -9.79
C ARG A 196 5.00 18.95 -10.17
N LEU A 197 4.05 19.85 -10.46
CA LEU A 197 2.74 19.47 -10.95
C LEU A 197 2.82 18.93 -12.38
N ALA A 198 3.62 19.53 -13.26
CA ALA A 198 3.81 19.04 -14.62
C ALA A 198 4.41 17.62 -14.65
N SER A 199 5.38 17.31 -13.80
CA SER A 199 5.92 15.96 -13.67
C SER A 199 4.92 14.98 -13.06
N GLY A 200 4.15 15.42 -12.05
CA GLY A 200 3.07 14.63 -11.44
C GLY A 200 1.92 14.33 -12.41
N LEU A 201 1.60 15.27 -13.31
CA LEU A 201 0.52 15.14 -14.29
C LEU A 201 0.71 13.94 -15.21
N ARG A 202 1.95 13.59 -15.59
CA ARG A 202 2.21 12.41 -16.43
C ARG A 202 1.77 11.12 -15.74
N GLY A 203 2.04 10.98 -14.43
CA GLY A 203 1.59 9.84 -13.64
C GLY A 203 0.09 9.86 -13.37
N ALA A 204 -0.45 11.04 -13.02
CA ALA A 204 -1.88 11.22 -12.79
C ALA A 204 -2.73 10.93 -14.05
N ALA A 205 -2.23 11.31 -15.24
CA ALA A 205 -2.88 11.03 -16.51
C ALA A 205 -3.04 9.54 -16.77
N ALA A 206 -2.03 8.72 -16.48
CA ALA A 206 -2.13 7.26 -16.59
C ALA A 206 -3.20 6.70 -15.63
N CYS A 207 -3.23 7.17 -14.38
CA CYS A 207 -4.26 6.78 -13.43
C CYS A 207 -5.67 7.23 -13.87
N TRP A 208 -5.82 8.45 -14.39
CA TRP A 208 -7.11 8.92 -14.91
C TRP A 208 -7.57 8.13 -16.13
N ALA A 209 -6.68 7.78 -17.05
CA ALA A 209 -7.01 6.92 -18.17
C ALA A 209 -7.54 5.55 -17.71
N LEU A 210 -6.88 4.93 -16.71
CA LEU A 210 -7.36 3.69 -16.09
C LEU A 210 -8.70 3.88 -15.36
N GLY A 211 -8.89 5.02 -14.69
CA GLY A 211 -10.16 5.38 -14.03
C GLY A 211 -11.32 5.51 -15.02
N LEU A 212 -11.10 6.20 -16.14
CA LEU A 212 -12.09 6.33 -17.21
C LEU A 212 -12.37 4.97 -17.88
N GLY A 213 -11.32 4.18 -18.13
CA GLY A 213 -11.46 2.83 -18.67
C GLY A 213 -12.29 1.93 -17.75
N ARG A 214 -12.06 1.97 -16.43
CA ARG A 214 -12.87 1.27 -15.43
C ARG A 214 -14.32 1.75 -15.43
N LEU A 215 -14.55 3.06 -15.50
CA LEU A 215 -15.91 3.61 -15.53
C LEU A 215 -16.66 3.14 -16.78
N ALA A 216 -16.01 3.17 -17.95
CA ALA A 216 -16.57 2.68 -19.20
C ALA A 216 -16.86 1.17 -19.15
N SER A 217 -15.92 0.36 -18.66
CA SER A 217 -16.08 -1.10 -18.63
C SER A 217 -17.17 -1.55 -17.64
N THR A 218 -17.23 -0.95 -16.46
CA THR A 218 -18.26 -1.28 -15.45
C THR A 218 -19.66 -0.87 -15.91
N ARG A 219 -19.79 0.24 -16.64
CA ARG A 219 -21.04 0.67 -17.29
C ARG A 219 -21.43 -0.23 -18.45
N ALA A 220 -20.47 -0.71 -19.25
CA ALA A 220 -20.74 -1.56 -20.39
C ALA A 220 -21.17 -2.99 -20.01
N VAL A 221 -20.72 -3.49 -18.86
CA VAL A 221 -20.97 -4.87 -18.38
C VAL A 221 -22.05 -4.92 -17.29
N ASP A 222 -22.69 -3.78 -16.94
CA ASP A 222 -23.62 -3.65 -15.80
C ASP A 222 -23.07 -4.29 -14.51
N TYR A 223 -21.77 -4.12 -14.28
CA TYR A 223 -21.10 -4.68 -13.12
C TYR A 223 -21.52 -3.96 -11.84
N GLN A 224 -21.58 -4.68 -10.72
CA GLN A 224 -21.93 -4.10 -9.43
C GLN A 224 -20.87 -3.10 -8.97
N ALA A 225 -21.21 -1.81 -9.03
CA ALA A 225 -20.42 -0.76 -8.41
C ALA A 225 -21.09 -0.36 -7.10
N HIS A 226 -20.42 -0.63 -5.97
CA HIS A 226 -20.86 -0.13 -4.67
C HIS A 226 -20.76 1.41 -4.65
N VAL A 227 -21.91 2.07 -4.83
CA VAL A 227 -22.01 3.55 -4.85
C VAL A 227 -21.55 4.15 -3.52
N GLY A 228 -21.71 3.42 -2.42
CA GLY A 228 -21.28 3.84 -1.08
C GLY A 228 -19.77 4.00 -0.90
N GLU A 229 -18.93 3.45 -1.76
CA GLU A 229 -17.47 3.52 -1.58
C GLU A 229 -16.85 4.82 -2.11
N TYR A 230 -17.16 5.17 -3.36
CA TYR A 230 -16.57 6.32 -4.04
C TYR A 230 -17.62 7.20 -4.75
N GLY A 231 -18.87 6.76 -4.85
CA GLY A 231 -19.91 7.42 -5.66
C GLY A 231 -20.06 6.83 -7.06
N VAL A 232 -20.94 7.43 -7.86
CA VAL A 232 -21.42 6.87 -9.15
C VAL A 232 -20.40 6.96 -10.29
N HIS A 233 -19.56 8.00 -10.28
CA HIS A 233 -18.60 8.29 -11.36
C HIS A 233 -17.15 8.29 -10.90
N TRP A 234 -16.92 8.45 -9.59
CA TRP A 234 -15.59 8.48 -9.03
C TRP A 234 -15.13 7.07 -8.68
N ASN A 235 -13.83 6.84 -8.79
CA ASN A 235 -13.25 5.54 -8.48
C ASN A 235 -11.86 5.69 -7.87
N PHE A 236 -11.35 4.56 -7.41
CA PHE A 236 -10.04 4.44 -6.80
C PHE A 236 -8.90 5.11 -7.59
N PHE A 237 -8.86 4.97 -8.92
CA PHE A 237 -7.77 5.53 -9.73
C PHE A 237 -7.81 7.06 -9.78
N HIS A 238 -9.00 7.67 -9.78
CA HIS A 238 -9.14 9.12 -9.65
C HIS A 238 -8.63 9.60 -8.29
N THR A 239 -8.92 8.88 -7.20
CA THR A 239 -8.39 9.19 -5.87
C THR A 239 -6.86 9.16 -5.84
N ILE A 240 -6.23 8.10 -6.39
CA ILE A 240 -4.76 8.03 -6.47
C ILE A 240 -4.19 9.20 -7.26
N ALA A 241 -4.78 9.54 -8.41
CA ALA A 241 -4.31 10.62 -9.25
C ALA A 241 -4.32 11.96 -8.49
N VAL A 242 -5.40 12.26 -7.77
CA VAL A 242 -5.51 13.47 -6.94
C VAL A 242 -4.51 13.44 -5.79
N VAL A 243 -4.40 12.33 -5.05
CA VAL A 243 -3.44 12.19 -3.94
C VAL A 243 -2.00 12.35 -4.42
N ALA A 244 -1.65 11.79 -5.58
CA ALA A 244 -0.33 11.94 -6.18
C ALA A 244 -0.03 13.40 -6.54
N LEU A 245 -0.99 14.12 -7.12
CA LEU A 245 -0.84 15.55 -7.43
C LEU A 245 -0.75 16.41 -6.17
N LEU A 246 -1.57 16.13 -5.15
CA LEU A 246 -1.48 16.82 -3.85
C LEU A 246 -0.12 16.58 -3.18
N GLY A 247 0.40 15.35 -3.26
CA GLY A 247 1.75 15.02 -2.78
C GLY A 247 2.83 15.84 -3.49
N GLN A 248 2.67 16.09 -4.81
CA GLN A 248 3.56 16.98 -5.56
C GLN A 248 3.35 18.47 -5.26
N ALA A 249 2.16 18.88 -4.80
CA ALA A 249 1.90 20.25 -4.40
C ALA A 249 2.56 20.57 -3.05
N VAL A 250 2.51 19.63 -2.10
CA VAL A 250 3.05 19.80 -0.74
C VAL A 250 4.58 19.79 -0.79
N ALA A 251 5.22 20.95 -0.57
CA ALA A 251 6.67 21.09 -0.47
C ALA A 251 7.09 21.08 1.01
N LEU A 252 7.38 19.91 1.58
CA LEU A 252 7.88 19.82 2.96
C LEU A 252 9.35 19.40 2.97
N PRO A 253 10.19 20.06 3.78
CA PRO A 253 11.57 19.64 3.94
C PRO A 253 11.63 18.27 4.62
N PRO A 254 12.65 17.43 4.30
CA PRO A 254 12.71 16.04 4.75
C PRO A 254 12.67 15.88 6.28
N HIS A 255 13.24 16.83 7.03
CA HIS A 255 13.24 16.81 8.49
C HIS A 255 11.85 17.04 9.11
N ARG A 256 10.92 17.71 8.40
CA ARG A 256 9.54 17.93 8.87
C ARG A 256 8.56 16.90 8.36
N LEU A 257 8.95 16.05 7.40
CA LEU A 257 8.05 15.10 6.77
C LEU A 257 7.45 14.11 7.80
N ALA A 258 8.29 13.58 8.69
CA ALA A 258 7.83 12.66 9.73
C ALA A 258 6.85 13.34 10.71
N ALA A 259 7.16 14.56 11.14
CA ALA A 259 6.28 15.34 12.02
C ALA A 259 4.95 15.69 11.32
N ALA A 260 4.99 16.08 10.04
CA ALA A 260 3.79 16.35 9.26
C ALA A 260 2.93 15.10 9.04
N ALA A 261 3.54 13.95 8.78
CA ALA A 261 2.83 12.68 8.67
C ALA A 261 2.18 12.28 10.01
N ALA A 262 2.90 12.44 11.14
CA ALA A 262 2.36 12.19 12.46
C ALA A 262 1.20 13.15 12.79
N ALA A 263 1.33 14.44 12.50
CA ALA A 263 0.30 15.44 12.69
C ALA A 263 -0.94 15.16 11.83
N LEU A 264 -0.76 14.79 10.55
CA LEU A 264 -1.87 14.42 9.66
C LEU A 264 -2.59 13.17 10.17
N THR A 265 -1.84 12.17 10.62
CA THR A 265 -2.42 10.92 11.17
C THR A 265 -3.17 11.20 12.47
N ALA A 266 -2.61 12.04 13.35
CA ALA A 266 -3.28 12.47 14.58
C ALA A 266 -4.54 13.29 14.29
N ALA A 267 -4.49 14.21 13.32
CA ALA A 267 -5.65 14.99 12.91
C ALA A 267 -6.75 14.10 12.30
N HIS A 268 -6.37 13.12 11.48
CA HIS A 268 -7.31 12.14 10.93
C HIS A 268 -7.96 11.30 12.04
N GLN A 269 -7.16 10.79 12.98
CA GLN A 269 -7.67 10.03 14.13
C GLN A 269 -8.58 10.90 15.01
N ALA A 270 -8.21 12.16 15.25
CA ALA A 270 -9.02 13.11 16.01
C ALA A 270 -10.37 13.36 15.33
N ALA A 271 -10.37 13.57 14.01
CA ALA A 271 -11.58 13.75 13.21
C ALA A 271 -12.52 12.53 13.29
N LEU A 272 -11.96 11.32 13.29
CA LEU A 272 -12.73 10.10 13.51
C LEU A 272 -13.32 10.04 14.92
N THR A 273 -12.52 10.31 15.96
CA THR A 273 -12.98 10.26 17.35
C THR A 273 -14.02 11.33 17.71
N LEU A 274 -13.94 12.50 17.07
CA LEU A 274 -14.87 13.62 17.28
C LEU A 274 -16.16 13.48 16.47
N GLY A 275 -16.32 12.41 15.67
CA GLY A 275 -17.49 12.22 14.82
C GLY A 275 -17.63 13.27 13.71
N VAL A 276 -16.56 13.99 13.36
CA VAL A 276 -16.55 15.00 12.29
C VAL A 276 -16.96 14.36 10.96
N TYR A 277 -16.66 13.07 10.77
CA TYR A 277 -17.14 12.31 9.61
C TYR A 277 -18.68 12.29 9.53
N MET A 278 -19.39 12.08 10.65
CA MET A 278 -20.86 12.11 10.66
C MET A 278 -21.38 13.50 10.35
N ALA A 279 -20.72 14.55 10.86
CA ALA A 279 -21.10 15.92 10.54
C ALA A 279 -20.88 16.26 9.06
N VAL A 280 -19.78 15.82 8.44
CA VAL A 280 -19.50 16.02 7.02
C VAL A 280 -20.44 15.18 6.15
N VAL A 281 -20.67 13.91 6.48
CA VAL A 281 -21.58 13.02 5.73
C VAL A 281 -23.02 13.51 5.86
N CYS A 282 -23.48 13.89 7.05
CA CYS A 282 -24.80 14.49 7.24
C CYS A 282 -24.91 15.83 6.53
N GLY A 283 -23.87 16.68 6.59
CA GLY A 283 -23.85 17.96 5.88
C GLY A 283 -23.94 17.81 4.37
N VAL A 284 -23.20 16.86 3.79
CA VAL A 284 -23.25 16.54 2.36
C VAL A 284 -24.60 15.90 1.99
N ALA A 285 -25.13 14.98 2.82
CA ALA A 285 -26.43 14.38 2.59
C ALA A 285 -27.57 15.42 2.60
N VAL A 286 -27.55 16.36 3.55
CA VAL A 286 -28.49 17.49 3.62
C VAL A 286 -28.34 18.40 2.39
N LEU A 287 -27.11 18.67 1.94
CA LEU A 287 -26.85 19.47 0.74
C LEU A 287 -27.33 18.78 -0.54
N MET A 288 -27.22 17.46 -0.61
CA MET A 288 -27.67 16.64 -1.75
C MET A 288 -29.19 16.51 -1.77
N ASP A 289 -29.83 16.33 -0.63
CA ASP A 289 -31.29 16.31 -0.49
C ASP A 289 -31.89 17.68 -0.84
N ALA A 290 -31.25 18.77 -0.40
CA ALA A 290 -31.60 20.15 -0.80
C ALA A 290 -31.48 20.42 -2.31
N ARG A 291 -30.72 19.59 -3.05
CA ARG A 291 -30.61 19.65 -4.51
C ARG A 291 -31.50 18.62 -5.24
N GLY A 292 -32.27 17.81 -4.51
CA GLY A 292 -33.14 16.77 -5.06
C GLY A 292 -32.44 15.45 -5.40
N TRP A 293 -31.19 15.25 -4.95
CA TRP A 293 -30.41 14.04 -5.20
C TRP A 293 -30.55 13.13 -3.98
N ARG A 294 -31.50 12.19 -4.01
CA ARG A 294 -31.65 11.21 -2.93
C ARG A 294 -30.45 10.27 -2.90
N LEU A 295 -29.66 10.32 -1.83
CA LEU A 295 -28.80 9.20 -1.46
C LEU A 295 -29.71 8.03 -1.11
N LYS A 296 -29.66 6.95 -1.91
CA LYS A 296 -30.00 5.62 -1.40
C LYS A 296 -28.84 5.22 -0.48
N LEU A 297 -28.99 5.55 0.80
CA LEU A 297 -28.25 4.90 1.88
C LEU A 297 -28.70 3.44 1.98
#